data_AF-A0A957BBB5-F1
#
_entry.id   AF-A0A957BBB5-F1
#
_cell.length_a   1.000
_cell.length_b   1.000
_cell.length_c   1.000
_cell.angle_alpha   90.00
_cell.angle_beta   90.00
_cell.angle_gamma   90.00
#
_symmetry.space_group_name_H-M   'P 1'
#
loop_
_entity.id
_entity.type
_entity.pdbx_description
1 polymer ?
#
loop_
_entity_poly.entity_id
_entity_poly.type
_entity_poly.pdbx_seq_one_letter_code
_entity_poly.pdbx_strand_id
1 'polypeptide(L)' 'MTDKKALSKSRFSQFAEGYVTSKTHSQGSDLEKLVEIADPQPEWKVLDIATGGGHTARTFAAYVQEVVA' A
#
# COMPACT_ATOMS: atom_id res chain seq x y z
N MET A 1 3.35 30.67 5.43
CA MET A 1 3.45 29.29 5.95
C MET A 1 3.60 28.35 4.77
N THR A 2 4.53 27.40 4.82
CA THR A 2 4.69 26.42 3.73
C THR A 2 3.59 25.37 3.82
N ASP A 3 2.94 25.05 2.69
CA ASP A 3 1.95 23.99 2.63
C ASP A 3 2.62 22.62 2.80
N LYS A 4 2.42 22.01 3.97
CA LYS A 4 2.98 20.70 4.32
C LYS A 4 2.48 19.60 3.39
N LYS A 5 1.25 19.71 2.86
CA LYS A 5 0.69 18.72 1.94
C LYS A 5 1.40 18.77 0.60
N ALA A 6 1.65 19.98 0.09
CA ALA A 6 2.41 20.18 -1.15
C ALA A 6 3.85 19.65 -1.02
N LEU A 7 4.53 19.91 0.10
CA LEU A 7 5.88 19.41 0.35
C LEU A 7 5.93 17.88 0.38
N SER A 8 5.04 17.23 1.13
CA SER A 8 4.97 15.76 1.18
C SER A 8 4.68 15.19 -0.21
N LYS A 9 3.71 15.76 -0.93
CA LYS A 9 3.39 15.30 -2.29
C LYS A 9 4.62 15.36 -3.19
N SER A 10 5.31 16.50 -3.22
CA SER A 10 6.50 16.69 -4.05
C SER A 10 7.60 15.69 -3.74
N ARG A 11 7.86 15.44 -2.45
CA ARG A 11 8.93 14.53 -2.02
C ARG A 11 8.64 13.08 -2.43
N PHE A 12 7.42 12.60 -2.23
CA PHE A 12 7.08 11.21 -2.56
C PHE A 12 6.85 11.00 -4.06
N SER A 13 6.27 11.98 -4.77
CA SER A 13 6.06 11.87 -6.22
C SER A 13 7.36 11.81 -6.99
N GLN A 14 8.43 12.44 -6.49
CA GLN A 14 9.76 12.39 -7.11
C GLN A 14 10.29 10.95 -7.26
N PHE A 15 9.88 10.02 -6.40
CA PHE A 15 10.36 8.64 -6.39
C PHE A 15 9.24 7.61 -6.63
N ALA A 16 8.06 8.04 -7.10
CA ALA A 16 6.88 7.19 -7.22
C ALA A 16 7.12 5.91 -8.05
N GLU A 17 7.76 6.04 -9.20
CA GLU A 17 8.11 4.88 -10.04
C GLU A 17 9.08 3.92 -9.34
N GLY A 18 10.01 4.45 -8.55
CA GLY A 18 10.91 3.64 -7.73
C GLY A 18 10.18 2.81 -6.68
N TYR A 19 9.14 3.37 -6.05
CA TYR A 19 8.31 2.61 -5.10
C TYR A 19 7.50 1.50 -5.77
N VAL A 20 7.03 1.72 -7.01
CA VAL A 20 6.29 0.70 -7.77
C VAL A 20 7.22 -0.44 -8.20
N THR A 21 8.42 -0.13 -8.68
CA THR A 21 9.34 -1.11 -9.28
C THR A 21 10.34 -1.73 -8.30
N SER A 22 10.45 -1.20 -7.08
CA SER A 22 11.37 -1.69 -6.06
C SER A 22 11.00 -3.10 -5.60
N LYS A 23 11.88 -4.06 -5.87
CA LYS A 23 11.74 -5.45 -5.41
C LYS A 23 11.59 -5.56 -3.90
N THR A 24 12.32 -4.73 -3.14
CA THR A 24 12.25 -4.70 -1.67
C THR A 24 10.85 -4.33 -1.18
N HIS A 25 10.17 -3.38 -1.83
CA HIS A 25 8.83 -2.94 -1.43
C HIS A 25 7.72 -3.81 -2.03
N SER A 26 7.93 -4.40 -3.21
CA SER A 26 6.91 -5.17 -3.93
C SER A 26 6.89 -6.66 -3.57
N GLN A 27 7.98 -7.19 -3.02
CA GLN A 27 8.17 -8.63 -2.74
C GLN A 27 8.78 -8.84 -1.34
N GLY A 28 8.62 -7.88 -0.44
CA GLY A 28 9.07 -8.03 0.93
C GLY A 28 8.25 -9.10 1.67
N SER A 29 8.91 -9.84 2.56
CA SER A 29 8.25 -10.82 3.44
C SER A 29 7.31 -10.16 4.46
N ASP A 30 7.37 -8.84 4.58
CA ASP A 30 6.45 -8.02 5.35
C ASP A 30 5.01 -8.07 4.79
N LEU A 31 4.83 -8.11 3.46
CA LEU A 31 3.50 -8.22 2.84
C LEU A 31 2.79 -9.52 3.22
N GLU A 32 3.51 -10.64 3.17
CA GLU A 32 2.97 -11.95 3.59
C GLU A 32 2.63 -11.95 5.08
N LYS A 33 3.48 -11.33 5.89
CA LYS A 33 3.26 -11.23 7.34
C LYS A 33 2.05 -10.35 7.70
N LEU A 34 1.75 -9.33 6.90
CA LEU A 34 0.53 -8.54 7.09
C LEU A 34 -0.73 -9.38 6.91
N VAL A 35 -0.75 -10.27 5.90
CA VAL A 35 -1.86 -11.20 5.68
C VAL A 35 -1.98 -12.19 6.83
N GLU A 36 -0.85 -12.77 7.27
CA GLU A 36 -0.82 -13.72 8.39
C GLU A 36 -1.38 -13.10 9.68
N ILE A 37 -0.98 -11.87 10.01
CA ILE A 37 -1.44 -11.18 11.21
C ILE A 37 -2.92 -10.81 11.11
N ALA A 38 -3.37 -10.38 9.93
CA ALA A 38 -4.73 -9.88 9.73
C ALA A 38 -5.77 -11.01 9.60
N ASP A 39 -5.35 -12.21 9.19
CA ASP A 39 -6.22 -13.36 8.89
C ASP A 39 -7.51 -12.96 8.13
N PRO A 40 -7.35 -12.35 6.92
CA PRO A 40 -8.45 -11.70 6.23
C PRO A 40 -9.54 -12.67 5.81
N GLN A 41 -10.80 -12.24 5.97
CA GLN A 41 -11.97 -13.03 5.55
C GLN A 41 -12.55 -12.54 4.22
N PRO A 42 -13.11 -13.44 3.39
CA PRO A 42 -13.61 -13.11 2.04
C PRO A 42 -14.69 -12.02 1.98
N GLU A 43 -15.45 -11.79 3.06
CA GLU A 43 -16.50 -10.77 3.14
C GLU A 43 -16.00 -9.39 3.61
N TRP A 44 -14.72 -9.26 3.95
CA TRP A 44 -14.20 -8.01 4.47
C TRP A 44 -14.05 -6.93 3.40
N LYS A 45 -14.08 -5.68 3.86
CA LYS A 45 -13.77 -4.48 3.08
C LYS A 45 -12.58 -3.78 3.71
N VAL A 46 -11.54 -3.52 2.92
CA VAL A 46 -10.28 -2.93 3.38
C VAL A 46 -10.13 -1.51 2.83
N LEU A 47 -9.63 -0.59 3.65
CA LEU A 47 -9.23 0.76 3.25
C LEU A 47 -7.71 0.90 3.43
N ASP A 48 -6.96 1.07 2.33
CA ASP A 48 -5.52 1.29 2.31
C ASP A 48 -5.19 2.79 2.26
N ILE A 49 -4.83 3.38 3.41
CA ILE A 49 -4.52 4.80 3.51
C ILE A 49 -3.04 5.03 3.22
N ALA A 50 -2.77 5.98 2.32
CA ALA A 50 -1.43 6.27 1.81
C ALA A 50 -0.82 5.11 0.99
N THR A 51 -1.66 4.52 0.14
CA THR A 51 -1.43 3.38 -0.76
C THR A 51 -0.08 3.35 -1.46
N GLY A 52 0.48 4.52 -1.80
CA GLY A 52 1.79 4.60 -2.45
C GLY A 52 1.84 3.77 -3.74
N GLY A 53 2.75 2.80 -3.80
CA GLY A 53 2.88 1.86 -4.93
C GLY A 53 1.76 0.81 -5.03
N GLY A 54 0.92 0.69 -4.01
CA GLY A 54 -0.25 -0.20 -3.98
C GLY A 54 0.06 -1.66 -3.67
N HIS A 55 1.26 -1.98 -3.18
CA HIS A 55 1.65 -3.36 -2.88
C HIS A 55 0.76 -3.96 -1.79
N THR A 56 0.54 -3.24 -0.69
CA THR A 56 -0.35 -3.69 0.40
C THR A 56 -1.80 -3.90 -0.07
N ALA A 57 -2.41 -2.90 -0.72
CA ALA A 57 -3.76 -3.06 -1.28
C ALA A 57 -3.88 -4.28 -2.22
N ARG A 58 -2.90 -4.49 -3.11
CA ARG A 58 -2.88 -5.64 -4.04
C ARG A 58 -2.73 -6.97 -3.33
N THR A 59 -1.91 -7.03 -2.28
CA THR A 59 -1.75 -8.23 -1.46
C THR A 59 -3.07 -8.62 -0.81
N PHE A 60 -3.80 -7.67 -0.22
CA PHE A 60 -5.08 -7.96 0.43
C PHE A 60 -6.21 -8.26 -0.55
N ALA A 61 -6.19 -7.69 -1.76
CA ALA A 61 -7.24 -7.88 -2.76
C ALA A 61 -7.46 -9.34 -3.19
N ALA A 62 -6.50 -10.23 -2.95
CA ALA A 62 -6.66 -11.67 -3.20
C ALA A 62 -7.52 -12.39 -2.15
N TYR A 63 -7.76 -11.78 -0.98
CA TYR A 63 -8.35 -12.45 0.19
C TYR A 63 -9.69 -11.86 0.64
N VAL A 64 -10.00 -10.63 0.25
CA VAL A 64 -11.16 -9.87 0.76
C VAL A 64 -12.13 -9.49 -0.37
N GLN A 65 -13.34 -9.06 -0.01
CA GLN A 65 -14.38 -8.68 -0.98
C GLN A 65 -14.00 -7.44 -1.78
N GLU A 66 -13.45 -6.44 -1.10
CA GLU A 66 -13.19 -5.13 -1.67
C GLU A 66 -12.00 -4.46 -0.97
N VAL A 67 -11.16 -3.80 -1.77
CA VAL A 67 -10.11 -2.91 -1.26
C VAL A 67 -10.31 -1.53 -1.91
N VAL A 68 -10.44 -0.51 -1.06
CA VAL A 68 -10.41 0.91 -1.47
C VAL A 68 -9.03 1.45 -1.11
N ALA A 69 -8.36 2.11 -2.04
CA ALA A 69 -7.01 2.60 -1.88
C ALA A 69 -6.89 4.01 -2.47
#